data_AF-A0A7Z8QHZ6-F1
#
_entry.id   AF-A0A7Z8QHZ6-F1
#
_cell.length_a   1.000
_cell.length_b   1.000
_cell.length_c   1.000
_cell.angle_alpha   90.00
_cell.angle_beta   90.00
_cell.angle_gamma   90.00
#
_symmetry.space_group_name_H-M   'P 1'
#
loop_
_entity.id
_entity.type
_entity.pdbx_description
1 polymer ?
#
loop_
_entity_poly.entity_id
_entity_poly.type
_entity_poly.pdbx_seq_one_letter_code
_entity_poly.pdbx_strand_id
1 'polypeptide(L)'
;MSEFLLNQEYISQNVTEGMVLLDFLRMEQKLTGTRQACREGDCGACMVLSGHNINGIMHCQPVNSCLLPLGLVQGRHIVSIEGINAKQLNPVQQIL
;
A
#
# COMPACT_ATOMS: atom_id res chain seq x y z
N MET A 1 -5.54 -16.67 -4.56
CA MET A 1 -4.23 -16.42 -3.94
C MET A 1 -3.71 -15.11 -4.51
N SER A 2 -3.48 -14.11 -3.66
CA SER A 2 -2.92 -12.82 -4.09
C SER A 2 -1.43 -12.80 -3.83
N GLU A 3 -0.67 -12.36 -4.83
CA GLU A 3 0.78 -12.30 -4.81
C GLU A 3 1.27 -10.91 -5.19
N PHE A 4 1.98 -10.26 -4.27
CA PHE A 4 2.52 -8.92 -4.47
C PHE A 4 3.61 -8.63 -3.44
N LEU A 5 4.41 -7.60 -3.68
CA LEU A 5 5.39 -7.11 -2.72
C LEU A 5 4.74 -6.03 -1.85
N LEU A 6 4.71 -6.21 -0.53
CA LEU A 6 4.28 -5.20 0.43
C LEU A 6 5.49 -4.69 1.21
N ASN A 7 5.83 -3.43 1.04
CA ASN A 7 7.06 -2.84 1.56
C ASN A 7 8.29 -3.66 1.10
N GLN A 8 8.87 -4.48 1.98
CA GLN A 8 10.00 -5.36 1.67
C GLN A 8 9.65 -6.85 1.81
N GLU A 9 8.38 -7.18 2.03
CA GLU A 9 7.91 -8.54 2.29
C GLU A 9 7.03 -9.04 1.14
N TYR A 10 7.34 -10.24 0.64
CA TYR A 10 6.52 -10.88 -0.39
C TYR A 10 5.28 -11.51 0.26
N ILE A 11 4.11 -11.05 -0.18
CA ILE A 11 2.83 -11.56 0.26
C ILE A 11 2.37 -12.63 -0.72
N SER A 12 2.12 -13.85 -0.22
CA SER A 12 1.45 -14.91 -0.96
C SER A 12 0.42 -15.56 -0.04
N GLN A 13 -0.82 -15.07 -0.11
CA GLN A 13 -1.88 -15.43 0.84
C GLN A 13 -3.23 -15.58 0.13
N ASN A 14 -4.11 -16.40 0.70
CA ASN A 14 -5.50 -16.47 0.25
C ASN A 14 -6.32 -15.39 0.93
N VAL A 15 -6.62 -14.34 0.18
CA VAL A 15 -7.41 -13.18 0.62
C VAL A 15 -8.63 -13.04 -0.27
N THR A 16 -9.69 -12.42 0.25
CA THR A 16 -10.87 -12.08 -0.54
C THR A 16 -10.51 -11.00 -1.55
N GLU A 17 -10.68 -11.25 -2.85
CA GLU A 17 -10.28 -10.31 -3.92
C GLU A 17 -10.99 -8.96 -3.83
N GLY A 18 -12.23 -8.94 -3.33
CA GLY A 18 -13.02 -7.74 -3.10
C GLY A 18 -12.67 -6.96 -1.84
N MET A 19 -11.81 -7.50 -0.95
CA MET A 19 -11.30 -6.75 0.19
C MET A 19 -10.48 -5.57 -0.32
N VAL A 20 -10.73 -4.38 0.22
CA VAL A 20 -9.95 -3.19 -0.13
C VAL A 20 -8.59 -3.21 0.56
N LEU A 21 -7.56 -2.71 -0.12
CA LEU A 21 -6.18 -2.72 0.34
C LEU A 21 -6.02 -2.04 1.72
N LEU A 22 -6.79 -0.98 1.99
CA LEU A 22 -6.77 -0.32 3.31
C LEU A 22 -7.10 -1.28 4.45
N ASP A 23 -8.14 -2.10 4.28
CA ASP A 23 -8.57 -3.04 5.31
C ASP A 23 -7.54 -4.17 5.46
N PHE A 24 -6.98 -4.67 4.35
CA PHE A 24 -5.89 -5.64 4.39
C PHE A 24 -4.67 -5.13 5.18
N LEU A 25 -4.19 -3.93 4.86
CA LEU A 25 -3.03 -3.34 5.54
C LEU A 25 -3.27 -3.22 7.05
N ARG A 26 -4.44 -2.71 7.45
CA ARG A 26 -4.73 -2.38 8.86
C ARG A 26 -5.15 -3.60 9.68
N MET A 27 -6.01 -4.45 9.12
CA MET A 27 -6.65 -5.54 9.86
C MET A 27 -5.84 -6.84 9.75
N GLU A 28 -5.33 -7.19 8.58
CA GLU A 28 -4.58 -8.44 8.38
C GLU A 28 -3.10 -8.24 8.68
N GLN A 29 -2.48 -7.18 8.13
CA GLN A 29 -1.03 -6.94 8.27
C GLN A 29 -0.67 -6.08 9.49
N LYS A 30 -1.67 -5.53 10.20
CA LYS A 30 -1.49 -4.65 11.37
C LYS A 30 -0.64 -3.39 11.10
N LEU A 31 -0.53 -2.98 9.84
CA LEU A 31 0.09 -1.73 9.39
C LEU A 31 -0.93 -0.59 9.51
N THR A 32 -0.90 0.12 10.64
CA THR A 32 -1.95 1.06 11.05
C THR A 32 -1.67 2.53 10.75
N GLY A 33 -0.50 2.84 10.19
CA GLY A 33 -0.09 4.19 9.83
C GLY A 33 -0.91 4.77 8.67
N THR A 34 -1.26 3.93 7.69
CA THR A 34 -2.22 4.30 6.62
C THR A 34 -3.61 4.45 7.22
N ARG A 35 -4.25 5.61 7.06
CA ARG A 35 -5.45 5.98 7.84
C ARG A 35 -6.75 5.81 7.08
N GLN A 36 -7.78 5.45 7.84
CA GLN A 36 -9.16 5.51 7.40
C GLN A 36 -9.76 6.84 7.84
N ALA A 37 -10.27 7.63 6.90
CA ALA A 37 -11.01 8.86 7.18
C ALA A 37 -12.32 8.91 6.35
N CYS A 38 -12.27 9.31 5.07
CA CYS A 38 -13.48 9.46 4.24
C CYS A 38 -14.02 8.16 3.61
N ARG A 39 -13.16 7.20 3.24
CA ARG A 39 -13.49 5.98 2.45
C ARG A 39 -14.07 6.21 1.04
N GLU A 40 -13.95 7.42 0.49
CA GLU A 40 -14.46 7.76 -0.85
C GLU A 40 -13.38 8.28 -1.81
N GLY A 41 -12.12 8.34 -1.37
CA GLY A 41 -10.97 8.71 -2.21
C GLY A 41 -10.58 10.20 -2.15
N ASP A 42 -11.33 11.03 -1.44
CA ASP A 42 -11.15 12.48 -1.51
C ASP A 42 -10.10 13.03 -0.54
N CYS A 43 -10.00 12.48 0.68
CA CYS A 43 -9.17 13.07 1.73
C CYS A 43 -7.66 12.75 1.65
N GLY A 44 -7.25 11.75 0.85
CA GLY A 44 -5.86 11.29 0.76
C GLY A 44 -5.28 10.57 2.00
N ALA A 45 -6.01 10.46 3.12
CA ALA A 45 -5.48 9.85 4.36
C ALA A 45 -5.08 8.36 4.23
N CYS A 46 -5.60 7.66 3.22
CA CYS A 46 -5.31 6.26 2.92
C CYS A 46 -4.27 6.06 1.81
N MET A 47 -3.55 7.12 1.44
CA MET A 47 -2.64 7.09 0.29
C MET A 47 -1.46 6.13 0.50
N VAL A 48 -1.18 5.32 -0.52
CA VAL A 48 -0.03 4.41 -0.62
C VAL A 48 0.60 4.56 -2.00
N LEU A 49 1.84 4.09 -2.17
CA LEU A 49 2.45 3.99 -3.50
C LEU A 49 2.16 2.61 -4.10
N SER A 50 1.78 2.59 -5.38
CA SER A 50 1.62 1.39 -6.20
C SER A 50 2.66 1.41 -7.31
N GLY A 51 3.64 0.51 -7.20
CA GLY A 51 4.70 0.26 -8.16
C GLY A 51 4.35 -0.87 -9.12
N HIS A 52 4.75 -0.72 -10.38
CA HIS A 52 4.66 -1.74 -11.41
C HIS A 52 5.93 -1.69 -12.27
N ASN A 53 6.51 -2.85 -12.54
CA ASN A 53 7.69 -2.96 -13.39
C ASN A 53 7.29 -3.07 -14.86
N ILE A 54 7.73 -2.11 -15.68
CA ILE A 54 7.58 -2.12 -17.14
C ILE A 54 8.97 -2.16 -17.74
N ASN A 55 9.32 -3.25 -18.43
CA ASN A 55 10.60 -3.39 -19.13
C ASN A 55 11.84 -3.11 -18.26
N GLY A 56 11.80 -3.54 -16.99
CA GLY A 56 12.89 -3.32 -16.03
C GLY A 56 12.83 -1.97 -15.30
N ILE A 57 11.88 -1.10 -15.63
CA ILE A 57 11.70 0.22 -15.03
C ILE A 57 10.55 0.18 -14.04
N MET A 58 10.79 0.61 -12.80
CA MET A 58 9.76 0.73 -11.78
C MET A 58 8.97 2.02 -11.98
N HIS A 59 7.67 1.90 -12.25
CA HIS A 59 6.72 3.02 -12.30
C HIS A 59 5.89 3.03 -11.03
N CYS A 60 6.03 4.09 -10.23
CA CYS A 60 5.27 4.28 -8.99
C CYS A 60 4.23 5.38 -9.15
N GLN A 61 3.03 5.16 -8.62
CA GLN A 61 1.97 6.16 -8.56
C GLN A 61 1.29 6.14 -7.18
N PRO A 62 0.88 7.31 -6.64
CA PRO A 62 0.06 7.36 -5.45
C PRO A 62 -1.35 6.85 -5.76
N VAL A 63 -1.92 6.03 -4.87
CA VAL A 63 -3.28 5.50 -5.00
C VAL A 63 -4.02 5.55 -3.66
N ASN A 64 -5.33 5.72 -3.72
CA ASN A 64 -6.20 5.62 -2.54
C ASN A 64 -6.46 4.15 -2.21
N SER A 65 -5.84 3.63 -1.14
CA SER A 65 -5.98 2.21 -0.75
C SER A 65 -7.41 1.85 -0.31
N CYS A 66 -8.24 2.83 0.09
CA CYS A 66 -9.64 2.58 0.44
C CYS A 66 -10.54 2.24 -0.76
N LEU A 67 -10.10 2.53 -1.99
CA LEU A 67 -10.83 2.24 -3.22
C LEU A 67 -10.17 1.15 -4.08
N LEU A 68 -9.08 0.54 -3.62
CA LEU A 68 -8.30 -0.43 -4.39
C LEU A 68 -8.57 -1.85 -3.88
N PRO A 69 -9.33 -2.69 -4.61
CA PRO A 69 -9.52 -4.10 -4.27
C PRO A 69 -8.21 -4.88 -4.39
N LEU A 70 -7.99 -5.87 -3.52
CA LEU A 70 -6.81 -6.74 -3.55
C LEU A 70 -6.66 -7.51 -4.86
N GLY A 71 -7.76 -7.84 -5.54
CA GLY A 71 -7.72 -8.46 -6.88
C GLY A 71 -6.95 -7.64 -7.92
N LEU A 72 -6.84 -6.32 -7.74
CA LEU A 72 -6.09 -5.43 -8.65
C LEU A 72 -4.64 -5.18 -8.23
N VAL A 73 -4.22 -5.72 -7.09
CA VAL A 73 -2.88 -5.54 -6.50
C VAL A 73 -1.89 -6.62 -6.97
N GLN A 74 -2.37 -7.68 -7.62
CA GLN A 74 -1.55 -8.78 -8.13
C GLN A 74 -0.32 -8.28 -8.91
N GLY A 75 0.86 -8.78 -8.54
CA GLY A 75 2.14 -8.47 -9.19
C GLY A 75 2.66 -7.06 -8.97
N ARG A 76 2.00 -6.24 -8.13
CA ARG A 76 2.43 -4.87 -7.84
C ARG A 76 3.38 -4.82 -6.65
N HIS A 77 4.07 -3.68 -6.52
CA HIS A 77 4.78 -3.29 -5.30
C HIS A 77 3.96 -2.24 -4.55
N ILE A 78 3.43 -2.59 -3.39
CA ILE A 78 2.71 -1.66 -2.52
C ILE A 78 3.67 -1.15 -1.45
N VAL A 79 3.75 0.18 -1.30
CA VAL A 79 4.53 0.80 -0.22
C VAL A 79 3.61 1.66 0.64
N SER A 80 3.48 1.27 1.91
CA SER A 80 2.75 2.04 2.93
C SER A 80 3.67 3.04 3.63
N ILE A 81 3.11 3.87 4.53
CA ILE A 81 3.91 4.82 5.34
C ILE A 81 4.97 4.11 6.19
N GLU A 82 4.69 2.90 6.67
CA GLU A 82 5.66 2.08 7.40
C GLU A 82 6.83 1.64 6.52
N GLY A 83 6.61 1.44 5.22
CA GLY A 83 7.63 1.00 4.27
C GLY A 83 8.64 2.08 3.89
N ILE A 84 8.33 3.36 4.10
CA ILE A 84 9.25 4.48 3.82
C ILE A 84 10.06 4.93 5.05
N ASN A 85 9.79 4.33 6.22
CA ASN A 85 10.62 4.53 7.40
C ASN A 85 11.93 3.75 7.25
N ALA A 86 13.06 4.43 7.39
CA ALA A 86 14.36 3.77 7.53
C ALA A 86 14.71 3.64 9.02
N LYS A 87 15.97 3.31 9.35
CA LYS A 87 16.50 3.40 10.73
C LYS A 87 16.31 4.79 11.35
N GLN A 88 16.18 5.81 10.50
CA GLN A 88 15.88 7.19 10.85
C GLN A 88 14.70 7.66 9.99
N LEU A 89 13.98 8.68 10.46
CA LEU A 89 12.93 9.33 9.67
C LEU A 89 13.53 9.81 8.34
N ASN A 90 12.77 9.68 7.25
CA ASN A 90 13.20 10.22 5.96
C ASN A 90 13.10 11.76 5.94
N PRO A 91 13.75 12.46 4.98
CA PRO A 91 13.75 13.92 4.96
C PRO A 91 12.35 14.56 4.98
N VAL A 92 11.36 13.94 4.34
CA VAL A 92 9.97 14.43 4.33
C VAL A 92 9.34 14.31 5.72
N GLN A 93 9.60 13.22 6.43
CA GLN A 93 9.09 12.98 7.78
C GLN A 93 9.77 13.81 8.86
N GLN A 94 11.00 14.29 8.62
CA GLN A 94 11.72 15.12 9.59
C GLN A 94 11.25 16.58 9.63
N ILE A 95 10.60 17.04 8.56
CA ILE A 95 10.22 18.45 8.39
C ILE A 95 8.71 18.70 8.57
N LEU A 96 7.92 17.65 8.80
CA LEU A 96 6.49 17.68 9.09
C LEU A 96 6.26 17.37 10.57
#